data_AF-A0A971ZF02-F1
#
_entry.id   AF-A0A971ZF02-F1
#
_cell.length_a   1.000
_cell.length_b   1.000
_cell.length_c   1.000
_cell.angle_alpha   90.00
_cell.angle_beta   90.00
_cell.angle_gamma   90.00
#
_symmetry.space_group_name_H-M   'P 1'
#
loop_
_entity.id
_entity.type
_entity.pdbx_description
1 polymer ?
#
loop_
_entity_poly.entity_id
_entity_poly.type
_entity_poly.pdbx_seq_one_letter_code
_entity_poly.pdbx_strand_id
1 'polypeptide(L)'
;MNRIYKSVWNEQTGAYVAVSENTKTKGKRSRNILAKTVMAGVLGFSAVGASAQLAPGASLNNVANLSSIGGLGGVLQPVLGIVGGVTGGQAGSGQGGLLDPVLNLVGGLTGGQSGAGVGGLLEPVLGLVGGVTGSLGGVGGGSAANGAITDVQGTVDRLVNNTALAPVGGLVNGLVDPQNGALAPVTGLVNDLT
;
A
#
# COMPACT_ATOMS: atom_id res chain seq x y z
N MET A 1 -54.01 -22.17 -27.51
CA MET A 1 -53.76 -21.03 -28.43
C MET A 1 -55.10 -20.57 -29.00
N ASN A 2 -55.52 -19.33 -28.76
CA ASN A 2 -56.68 -18.79 -29.49
C ASN A 2 -56.20 -18.23 -30.83
N ARG A 3 -56.63 -18.87 -31.92
CA ARG A 3 -56.42 -18.37 -33.28
C ARG A 3 -57.65 -17.54 -33.66
N ILE A 4 -57.42 -16.31 -34.12
CA ILE A 4 -58.48 -15.49 -34.67
C ILE A 4 -58.47 -15.75 -36.18
N TYR A 5 -59.60 -16.20 -36.71
CA TYR A 5 -59.75 -16.46 -38.13
C TYR A 5 -60.54 -15.31 -38.73
N LYS A 6 -60.06 -14.76 -39.86
CA LYS A 6 -60.81 -13.79 -40.65
C LYS A 6 -61.21 -14.47 -41.94
N SER A 7 -62.51 -14.48 -42.22
CA SER A 7 -63.04 -15.01 -43.47
C SER A 7 -62.99 -13.92 -44.53
N VAL A 8 -62.39 -14.24 -45.67
CA VAL A 8 -62.37 -13.36 -46.85
C VAL A 8 -63.20 -14.02 -47.93
N TRP A 9 -64.08 -13.25 -48.59
CA TRP A 9 -64.85 -13.72 -49.73
C TRP A 9 -63.96 -13.86 -50.95
N ASN A 10 -63.98 -15.03 -51.60
CA ASN A 10 -63.28 -15.25 -52.86
C ASN A 10 -64.29 -15.22 -54.01
N GLU A 11 -64.21 -14.19 -54.85
CA GLU A 11 -65.13 -13.95 -55.96
C GLU A 11 -65.01 -14.98 -57.09
N GLN A 12 -63.85 -15.59 -57.27
CA GLN A 12 -63.63 -16.59 -58.33
C GLN A 12 -64.26 -17.94 -57.99
N THR A 13 -64.28 -18.29 -56.70
CA THR A 13 -64.81 -19.58 -56.23
C THR A 13 -66.19 -19.44 -55.56
N GLY A 14 -66.70 -18.22 -55.39
CA GLY A 14 -68.01 -17.95 -54.79
C GLY A 14 -68.14 -18.43 -53.34
N ALA A 15 -67.05 -18.41 -52.56
CA ALA A 15 -67.03 -18.95 -51.21
C ALA A 15 -66.14 -18.14 -50.25
N TYR A 16 -66.46 -18.21 -48.96
CA TYR A 16 -65.61 -17.64 -47.90
C TYR A 16 -64.45 -18.58 -47.57
N VAL A 17 -63.22 -18.06 -47.65
CA VAL A 17 -62.01 -18.78 -47.24
C VAL A 17 -61.53 -18.23 -45.90
N ALA A 18 -61.30 -19.11 -44.93
CA ALA A 18 -60.76 -18.71 -43.64
C ALA A 18 -59.24 -18.51 -43.75
N VAL A 19 -58.77 -17.28 -43.56
CA VAL A 19 -57.35 -16.97 -43.43
C VAL A 19 -57.04 -16.79 -41.94
N SER A 20 -56.14 -17.63 -41.41
CA SER A 20 -55.69 -17.47 -40.02
C SER A 20 -54.72 -16.30 -39.93
N GLU A 21 -55.05 -15.27 -39.14
CA GLU A 21 -54.04 -14.30 -38.73
C GLU A 21 -53.28 -14.90 -37.54
N ASN A 22 -51.95 -14.95 -37.63
CA ASN A 22 -51.11 -15.43 -36.54
C ASN A 22 -51.08 -14.33 -35.46
N THR A 23 -52.09 -14.32 -34.59
CA THR A 23 -52.19 -13.42 -33.44
C THR A 23 -50.88 -13.46 -32.67
N LYS A 24 -50.17 -12.31 -32.59
CA LYS A 24 -49.01 -12.13 -31.72
C LYS A 24 -49.40 -12.62 -30.33
N THR A 25 -48.80 -13.74 -29.91
CA THR A 25 -48.91 -14.22 -28.55
C THR A 25 -48.41 -13.08 -27.65
N LYS A 26 -49.29 -12.51 -26.82
CA LYS A 26 -48.88 -11.69 -25.69
C LYS A 26 -48.07 -12.63 -24.79
N GLY A 27 -46.76 -12.65 -25.00
CA GLY A 27 -45.85 -13.56 -24.33
C GLY A 27 -46.11 -13.47 -22.84
N LYS A 28 -46.43 -14.61 -22.21
CA LYS A 28 -46.27 -14.73 -20.76
C LYS A 28 -44.82 -14.31 -20.52
N ARG A 29 -44.61 -13.13 -19.90
CA ARG A 29 -43.27 -12.75 -19.44
C ARG A 29 -42.83 -13.89 -18.54
N SER A 30 -41.89 -14.70 -19.02
CA SER A 30 -41.26 -15.69 -18.19
C SER A 30 -40.70 -14.91 -17.01
N ARG A 31 -41.17 -15.21 -15.79
CA ARG A 31 -40.70 -14.56 -14.56
C ARG A 31 -39.27 -14.96 -14.20
N ASN A 32 -38.49 -15.46 -15.17
CA ASN A 32 -37.17 -16.03 -14.93
C ASN A 32 -36.03 -15.13 -15.40
N ILE A 33 -36.30 -13.99 -16.05
CA ILE A 33 -35.25 -13.02 -16.39
C ILE A 33 -34.91 -12.14 -15.17
N LEU A 34 -35.89 -11.86 -14.30
CA LEU A 34 -35.65 -11.03 -13.11
C LEU A 34 -35.01 -11.84 -11.96
N ALA A 35 -35.31 -13.13 -11.82
CA ALA A 35 -34.72 -13.97 -10.78
C ALA A 35 -33.26 -14.38 -11.05
N LYS A 36 -32.80 -14.37 -12.32
CA LYS A 36 -31.40 -14.65 -12.66
C LYS A 36 -30.49 -13.43 -12.71
N THR A 37 -31.04 -12.21 -12.73
CA THR A 37 -30.25 -10.97 -12.86
C THR A 37 -29.95 -10.32 -11.51
N VAL A 38 -30.52 -10.81 -10.40
CA VAL A 38 -30.36 -10.19 -9.06
C VAL A 38 -29.27 -10.87 -8.21
N MET A 39 -28.62 -11.94 -8.71
CA MET A 39 -27.45 -12.56 -8.04
C MET A 39 -26.13 -12.23 -8.74
N ALA A 40 -25.91 -10.96 -9.05
CA ALA A 40 -24.57 -10.37 -9.21
C ALA A 40 -24.72 -8.85 -9.04
N GLY A 41 -24.06 -8.30 -8.03
CA GLY A 41 -24.27 -6.93 -7.57
C GLY A 41 -24.04 -5.87 -8.64
N VAL A 42 -24.92 -4.85 -8.60
CA VAL A 42 -24.69 -3.43 -8.92
C VAL A 42 -23.45 -3.15 -9.79
N LEU A 43 -23.65 -2.95 -11.09
CA LEU A 43 -22.93 -1.96 -11.91
C LEU A 43 -23.84 -1.52 -13.07
N GLY A 44 -24.74 -0.59 -12.78
CA GLY A 44 -25.48 0.14 -13.80
C GLY A 44 -24.64 1.30 -14.33
N PHE A 45 -24.10 1.16 -15.54
CA PHE A 45 -23.79 2.29 -16.42
C PHE A 45 -23.94 1.83 -17.87
N SER A 46 -24.77 2.54 -18.62
CA SER A 46 -25.25 2.19 -19.96
C SER A 46 -24.17 2.37 -21.03
N ALA A 47 -23.72 1.29 -21.67
CA ALA A 47 -23.35 1.25 -23.10
C ALA A 47 -23.04 -0.19 -23.53
N VAL A 48 -23.74 -0.65 -24.59
CA VAL A 48 -23.37 -1.72 -25.54
C VAL A 48 -22.45 -2.85 -25.02
N GLY A 49 -23.05 -4.02 -24.76
CA GLY A 49 -22.53 -5.29 -25.27
C GLY A 49 -21.22 -5.88 -24.71
N ALA A 50 -20.66 -5.39 -23.62
CA ALA A 50 -19.56 -6.06 -22.92
C ALA A 50 -19.92 -6.28 -21.45
N SER A 51 -20.33 -7.50 -21.09
CA SER A 51 -20.39 -7.88 -19.68
C SER A 51 -18.95 -7.98 -19.17
N ALA A 52 -18.53 -6.96 -18.41
CA ALA A 52 -17.28 -6.94 -17.67
C ALA A 52 -17.33 -7.99 -16.54
N GLN A 53 -17.16 -9.25 -16.90
CA GLN A 53 -17.09 -10.34 -15.92
C GLN A 53 -15.69 -10.33 -15.30
N LEU A 54 -15.62 -10.08 -14.00
CA LEU A 54 -14.41 -10.31 -13.22
C LEU A 54 -13.97 -11.76 -13.40
N ALA A 55 -12.71 -11.98 -13.79
CA ALA A 55 -12.15 -13.33 -13.79
C ALA A 55 -12.26 -13.92 -12.37
N PRO A 56 -12.58 -15.22 -12.21
CA PRO A 56 -12.64 -15.83 -10.88
C PRO A 56 -11.31 -15.62 -10.12
N GLY A 57 -11.35 -14.92 -8.99
CA GLY A 57 -10.16 -14.55 -8.20
C GLY A 57 -9.61 -13.13 -8.43
N ALA A 58 -10.16 -12.36 -9.39
CA ALA A 58 -9.80 -10.96 -9.58
C ALA A 58 -10.32 -10.09 -8.42
N SER A 59 -9.41 -9.40 -7.72
CA SER A 59 -9.72 -8.54 -6.58
C SER A 59 -9.81 -7.06 -6.98
N LEU A 60 -10.95 -6.40 -6.72
CA LEU A 60 -11.14 -4.96 -6.97
C LEU A 60 -10.51 -4.05 -5.91
N ASN A 61 -9.61 -4.57 -5.09
CA ASN A 61 -9.01 -3.82 -3.98
C ASN A 61 -7.93 -2.81 -4.40
N ASN A 62 -7.55 -2.77 -5.68
CA ASN A 62 -6.54 -1.85 -6.19
C ASN A 62 -6.95 -1.26 -7.55
N VAL A 63 -6.79 0.05 -7.69
CA VAL A 63 -7.01 0.83 -8.92
C VAL A 63 -6.18 0.27 -10.09
N ALA A 64 -4.98 -0.27 -9.82
CA ALA A 64 -4.18 -0.95 -10.84
C ALA A 64 -4.90 -2.17 -11.45
N ASN A 65 -5.66 -2.93 -10.63
CA ASN A 65 -6.40 -4.10 -11.08
C ASN A 65 -7.66 -3.73 -11.90
N LEU A 66 -8.13 -2.50 -11.74
CA LEU A 66 -9.32 -1.99 -12.42
C LEU A 66 -9.07 -1.70 -13.92
N SER A 67 -7.81 -1.52 -14.32
CA SER A 67 -7.37 -1.39 -15.71
C SER A 67 -7.55 -2.68 -16.55
N SER A 68 -7.62 -3.84 -15.89
CA SER A 68 -7.83 -5.14 -16.54
C SER A 68 -9.28 -5.41 -16.94
N ILE A 69 -10.21 -4.54 -16.52
CA ILE A 69 -11.64 -4.71 -16.74
C ILE A 69 -12.06 -3.96 -18.01
N GLY A 70 -12.22 -4.73 -19.09
CA GLY A 70 -12.69 -4.22 -20.38
C GLY A 70 -14.01 -3.45 -20.24
N GLY A 71 -13.97 -2.14 -20.52
CA GLY A 71 -15.11 -1.22 -20.42
C GLY A 71 -14.91 -0.06 -19.45
N LEU A 72 -14.13 -0.24 -18.37
CA LEU A 72 -13.80 0.84 -17.42
C LEU A 72 -12.53 1.62 -17.80
N GLY A 73 -11.74 1.09 -18.74
CA GLY A 73 -10.50 1.70 -19.20
C GLY A 73 -10.67 3.19 -19.51
N GLY A 74 -11.67 3.59 -20.30
CA GLY A 74 -11.87 4.99 -20.71
C GLY A 74 -12.28 5.95 -19.60
N VAL A 75 -13.14 5.51 -18.66
CA VAL A 75 -13.65 6.35 -17.57
C VAL A 75 -12.57 6.60 -16.52
N LEU A 76 -11.69 5.61 -16.31
CA LEU A 76 -10.66 5.67 -15.28
C LEU A 76 -9.29 6.06 -15.82
N GLN A 77 -9.12 6.21 -17.14
CA GLN A 77 -7.87 6.72 -17.73
C GLN A 77 -7.37 7.99 -17.05
N PRO A 78 -8.21 9.01 -16.73
CA PRO A 78 -7.73 10.20 -16.04
C PRO A 78 -7.15 9.87 -14.66
N VAL A 79 -7.84 9.02 -13.89
CA VAL A 79 -7.41 8.63 -12.53
C VAL A 79 -6.15 7.76 -12.59
N LEU A 80 -6.06 6.82 -13.53
CA LEU A 80 -4.88 5.99 -13.76
C LEU A 80 -3.67 6.83 -14.18
N GLY A 81 -3.88 7.84 -15.03
CA GLY A 81 -2.83 8.79 -15.42
C GLY A 81 -2.34 9.64 -14.26
N ILE A 82 -3.24 10.09 -13.38
CA ILE A 82 -2.86 10.79 -12.14
C ILE A 82 -2.08 9.87 -11.21
N VAL A 83 -2.57 8.66 -10.94
CA VAL A 83 -1.90 7.71 -10.04
C VAL A 83 -0.53 7.33 -10.59
N GLY A 84 -0.41 7.00 -11.88
CA GLY A 84 0.88 6.75 -12.52
C GLY A 84 1.80 7.98 -12.48
N GLY A 85 1.27 9.17 -12.74
CA GLY A 85 2.04 10.41 -12.62
C GLY A 85 2.54 10.68 -11.19
N VAL A 86 1.80 10.24 -10.16
CA VAL A 86 2.17 10.42 -8.75
C VAL A 86 3.17 9.36 -8.28
N THR A 87 2.92 8.08 -8.57
CA THR A 87 3.64 6.94 -7.94
C THR A 87 4.76 6.33 -8.79
N GLY A 88 4.91 6.71 -10.05
CA GLY A 88 5.92 6.17 -10.94
C GLY A 88 5.43 6.26 -12.36
N GLY A 89 6.02 7.20 -13.12
CA GLY A 89 5.53 7.69 -14.40
C GLY A 89 5.00 6.59 -15.32
N GLN A 90 4.03 6.97 -16.17
CA GLN A 90 3.39 6.08 -17.15
C GLN A 90 4.38 5.06 -17.70
N ALA A 91 4.05 3.76 -17.57
CA ALA A 91 4.90 2.67 -17.99
C ALA A 91 5.47 2.95 -19.40
N GLY A 92 6.80 3.19 -19.46
CA GLY A 92 7.51 3.50 -20.71
C GLY A 92 7.98 4.95 -20.89
N SER A 93 7.67 5.88 -19.99
CA SER A 93 8.06 7.30 -20.15
C SER A 93 9.45 7.66 -19.62
N GLY A 94 10.13 6.80 -18.84
CA GLY A 94 11.49 7.04 -18.33
C GLY A 94 11.65 8.26 -17.40
N GLN A 95 10.60 9.06 -17.23
CA GLN A 95 10.50 10.14 -16.26
C GLN A 95 9.79 9.59 -15.01
N GLY A 96 10.44 9.77 -13.86
CA GLY A 96 9.94 9.36 -12.56
C GLY A 96 8.59 9.95 -12.19
N GLY A 97 7.90 9.36 -11.21
CA GLY A 97 6.68 9.94 -10.64
C GLY A 97 6.96 11.24 -9.87
N LEU A 98 5.94 12.04 -9.61
CA LEU A 98 6.06 13.27 -8.80
C LEU A 98 6.66 13.00 -7.41
N LEU A 99 6.44 11.80 -6.86
CA LEU A 99 6.98 11.41 -5.56
C LEU A 99 8.43 10.92 -5.61
N ASP A 100 9.03 10.72 -6.79
CA ASP A 100 10.40 10.19 -6.89
C ASP A 100 11.45 11.06 -6.19
N PRO A 101 11.43 12.41 -6.28
CA PRO A 101 12.33 13.25 -5.48
C PRO A 101 12.19 13.02 -3.98
N VAL A 102 10.94 12.83 -3.50
CA VAL A 102 10.66 12.59 -2.08
C VAL A 102 11.10 11.19 -1.67
N LEU A 103 10.83 10.17 -2.49
CA LEU A 103 11.25 8.79 -2.25
C LEU A 103 12.77 8.66 -2.22
N ASN A 104 13.47 9.35 -3.13
CA ASN A 104 14.93 9.39 -3.15
C ASN A 104 15.50 10.10 -1.91
N LEU A 105 14.91 11.24 -1.50
CA LEU A 105 15.31 11.92 -0.27
C LEU A 105 15.08 11.05 0.95
N VAL A 106 13.91 10.44 1.08
CA VAL A 106 13.58 9.54 2.20
C VAL A 106 14.52 8.33 2.19
N GLY A 107 14.75 7.70 1.04
CA GLY A 107 15.68 6.58 0.90
C GLY A 107 17.11 6.93 1.27
N GLY A 108 17.61 8.11 0.86
CA GLY A 108 18.92 8.63 1.28
C GLY A 108 19.00 8.99 2.76
N LEU A 109 17.89 9.44 3.35
CA LEU A 109 17.81 9.80 4.76
C LEU A 109 17.80 8.56 5.67
N THR A 110 17.05 7.51 5.30
CA THR A 110 16.81 6.31 6.12
C THR A 110 17.60 5.07 5.70
N GLY A 111 18.44 5.15 4.66
CA GLY A 111 19.30 4.04 4.22
C GLY A 111 18.59 3.01 3.34
N GLY A 112 17.49 3.41 2.72
CA GLY A 112 16.54 2.53 2.07
C GLY A 112 16.21 2.91 0.63
N GLN A 113 17.19 3.27 -0.21
CA GLN A 113 17.18 2.93 -1.64
C GLN A 113 18.48 3.39 -2.33
N SER A 114 19.00 2.53 -3.21
CA SER A 114 20.19 2.70 -4.07
C SER A 114 21.55 2.36 -3.45
N GLY A 115 21.83 1.04 -3.39
CA GLY A 115 22.99 0.42 -4.06
C GLY A 115 24.43 0.70 -3.55
N ALA A 116 24.65 1.69 -2.70
CA ALA A 116 25.92 1.89 -2.03
C ALA A 116 25.71 1.50 -0.56
N GLY A 117 26.44 0.50 -0.05
CA GLY A 117 26.31 -0.02 1.32
C GLY A 117 26.68 0.96 2.45
N VAL A 118 26.40 2.25 2.27
CA VAL A 118 26.51 3.30 3.26
C VAL A 118 25.10 3.52 3.80
N GLY A 119 24.91 3.37 5.12
CA GLY A 119 23.61 3.64 5.77
C GLY A 119 23.10 5.05 5.49
N GLY A 120 21.81 5.29 5.74
CA GLY A 120 21.20 6.61 5.51
C GLY A 120 21.90 7.71 6.29
N LEU A 121 21.71 8.97 5.89
CA LEU A 121 22.27 10.11 6.62
C LEU A 121 21.91 10.08 8.12
N LEU A 122 20.72 9.57 8.46
CA LEU A 122 20.30 9.45 9.86
C LEU A 122 20.77 8.18 10.54
N GLU A 123 21.46 7.25 9.88
CA GLU A 123 21.94 6.01 10.50
C GLU A 123 22.74 6.25 11.79
N PRO A 124 23.68 7.23 11.87
CA PRO A 124 24.38 7.51 13.12
C PRO A 124 23.43 7.99 14.23
N VAL A 125 22.41 8.78 13.87
CA VAL A 125 21.44 9.33 14.82
C VAL A 125 20.41 8.27 15.24
N LEU A 126 19.94 7.42 14.33
CA LEU A 126 19.06 6.29 14.65
C LEU A 126 19.78 5.26 15.52
N GLY A 127 21.06 4.99 15.26
CA GLY A 127 21.88 4.14 16.13
C GLY A 127 22.06 4.73 17.53
N LEU A 128 22.31 6.04 17.63
CA LEU A 128 22.38 6.75 18.90
C LEU A 128 21.04 6.75 19.64
N VAL A 129 19.95 7.15 18.98
CA VAL A 129 18.61 7.21 19.56
C VAL A 129 18.17 5.81 19.94
N GLY A 130 18.40 4.79 19.12
CA GLY A 130 18.15 3.38 19.48
C GLY A 130 18.99 2.92 20.67
N GLY A 131 20.23 3.40 20.80
CA GLY A 131 21.07 3.13 21.97
C GLY A 131 20.61 3.85 23.24
N VAL A 132 20.28 5.14 23.16
CA VAL A 132 19.86 6.01 24.27
C VAL A 132 18.42 5.72 24.70
N THR A 133 17.51 5.45 23.76
CA THR A 133 16.13 5.03 24.07
C THR A 133 16.05 3.53 24.34
N GLY A 134 16.99 2.72 23.85
CA GLY A 134 17.16 1.33 24.26
C GLY A 134 17.69 1.22 25.69
N SER A 135 18.54 2.17 26.13
CA SER A 135 18.94 2.28 27.54
C SER A 135 17.87 2.97 28.40
N LEU A 136 17.15 3.97 27.89
CA LEU A 136 16.07 4.65 28.62
C LEU A 136 14.76 3.86 28.68
N GLY A 137 14.48 3.02 27.69
CA GLY A 137 13.39 2.03 27.66
C GLY A 137 13.81 0.67 28.23
N GLY A 138 15.06 0.58 28.68
CA GLY A 138 15.69 -0.61 29.22
C GLY A 138 16.18 -0.38 30.64
N VAL A 139 15.25 -0.28 31.58
CA VAL A 139 15.45 -0.81 32.94
C VAL A 139 15.57 -2.37 32.89
N GLY A 140 16.19 -2.94 31.85
CA GLY A 140 16.17 -4.37 31.56
C GLY A 140 16.69 -4.83 30.20
N GLY A 141 17.55 -4.08 29.49
CA GLY A 141 17.97 -4.46 28.13
C GLY A 141 19.46 -4.42 27.78
N GLY A 142 20.30 -3.77 28.60
CA GLY A 142 21.74 -3.70 28.43
C GLY A 142 22.41 -3.51 29.78
N SER A 143 22.60 -4.63 30.49
CA SER A 143 23.19 -4.72 31.83
C SER A 143 22.52 -3.85 32.90
N ALA A 144 21.44 -4.36 33.50
CA ALA A 144 20.96 -3.90 34.82
C ALA A 144 21.96 -4.23 35.96
N ALA A 145 23.27 -4.18 35.68
CA ALA A 145 24.35 -4.59 36.56
C ALA A 145 25.58 -3.65 36.49
N ASN A 146 25.51 -2.56 35.72
CA ASN A 146 26.59 -1.59 35.59
C ASN A 146 26.03 -0.22 35.96
N GLY A 147 26.59 0.44 36.97
CA GLY A 147 26.01 1.69 37.47
C GLY A 147 26.05 2.87 36.50
N ALA A 148 25.39 3.97 36.87
CA ALA A 148 25.12 5.12 36.02
C ALA A 148 26.37 5.76 35.38
N ILE A 149 27.54 5.63 36.03
CA ILE A 149 28.81 6.09 35.47
C ILE A 149 29.17 5.27 34.22
N THR A 150 29.03 3.96 34.27
CA THR A 150 29.30 3.07 33.13
C THR A 150 28.35 3.36 31.97
N ASP A 151 27.08 3.65 32.24
CA ASP A 151 26.09 3.98 31.22
C ASP A 151 26.37 5.30 30.51
N VAL A 152 26.72 6.34 31.28
CA VAL A 152 27.10 7.65 30.73
C VAL A 152 28.37 7.52 29.90
N GLN A 153 29.36 6.74 30.36
CA GLN A 153 30.58 6.47 29.58
C GLN A 153 30.25 5.74 28.27
N GLY A 154 29.40 4.72 28.31
CA GLY A 154 28.93 4.05 27.09
C GLY A 154 28.18 4.99 26.14
N THR A 155 27.48 6.00 26.65
CA THR A 155 26.84 7.02 25.82
C THR A 155 27.86 7.97 25.20
N VAL A 156 28.81 8.46 26.00
CA VAL A 156 29.91 9.33 25.54
C VAL A 156 30.74 8.62 24.47
N ASP A 157 31.11 7.36 24.69
CA ASP A 157 31.86 6.56 23.72
C ASP A 157 31.12 6.45 22.39
N ARG A 158 29.81 6.21 22.40
CA ARG A 158 28.99 6.19 21.17
C ARG A 158 28.97 7.54 20.46
N LEU A 159 29.02 8.65 21.19
CA LEU A 159 28.97 10.01 20.64
C LEU A 159 30.31 10.46 20.05
N VAL A 160 31.42 10.09 20.69
CA VAL A 160 32.73 10.67 20.39
C VAL A 160 33.67 9.70 19.68
N ASN A 161 33.46 8.39 19.80
CA ASN A 161 34.32 7.41 19.12
C ASN A 161 34.22 7.55 17.60
N ASN A 162 35.35 7.41 16.91
CA ASN A 162 35.50 7.62 15.47
C ASN A 162 35.11 9.03 14.97
N THR A 163 35.04 10.02 15.86
CA THR A 163 34.86 11.43 15.50
C THR A 163 36.14 12.23 15.78
N ALA A 164 36.17 13.49 15.34
CA ALA A 164 37.22 14.42 15.73
C ALA A 164 37.29 14.65 17.27
N LEU A 165 36.25 14.27 18.02
CA LEU A 165 36.17 14.38 19.48
C LEU A 165 36.61 13.11 20.21
N ALA A 166 37.14 12.09 19.52
CA ALA A 166 37.68 10.89 20.15
C ALA A 166 38.68 11.18 21.31
N PRO A 167 39.54 12.22 21.23
CA PRO A 167 40.40 12.59 22.37
C PRO A 167 39.63 12.94 23.65
N VAL A 168 38.41 13.50 23.53
CA VAL A 168 37.55 13.83 24.67
C VAL A 168 37.01 12.55 25.32
N GLY A 169 36.64 11.54 24.53
CA GLY A 169 36.26 10.22 25.06
C GLY A 169 37.39 9.58 25.86
N GLY A 170 38.62 9.65 25.33
CA GLY A 170 39.81 9.19 26.05
C GLY A 170 40.05 9.92 27.38
N LEU A 171 39.89 11.25 27.40
CA LEU A 171 39.99 12.05 28.62
C LEU A 171 38.90 11.68 29.63
N VAL A 172 37.65 11.55 29.18
CA VAL A 172 36.53 11.14 30.04
C VAL A 172 36.80 9.76 30.62
N ASN A 173 37.23 8.78 29.82
CA ASN A 173 37.52 7.44 30.30
C ASN A 173 38.67 7.46 31.34
N GLY A 174 39.74 8.21 31.07
CA GLY A 174 40.85 8.37 32.03
C GLY A 174 40.47 9.10 33.32
N LEU A 175 39.43 9.94 33.32
CA LEU A 175 38.96 10.64 34.52
C LEU A 175 37.96 9.82 35.32
N VAL A 176 36.94 9.23 34.67
CA VAL A 176 35.74 8.74 35.35
C VAL A 176 35.57 7.22 35.33
N ASP A 177 36.46 6.45 34.69
CA ASP A 177 36.44 4.97 34.76
C ASP A 177 36.38 4.52 36.24
N PRO A 178 35.33 3.79 36.66
CA PRO A 178 35.16 3.32 38.04
C PRO A 178 36.31 2.44 38.57
N GLN A 179 37.05 1.78 37.68
CA GLN A 179 38.13 0.85 38.03
C GLN A 179 39.51 1.51 37.95
N ASN A 180 39.74 2.33 36.92
CA ASN A 180 41.10 2.82 36.59
C ASN A 180 41.21 4.35 36.46
N GLY A 181 40.11 5.09 36.59
CA GLY A 181 40.08 6.53 36.38
C GLY A 181 40.71 7.32 37.54
N ALA A 182 41.12 8.55 37.26
CA ALA A 182 41.63 9.46 38.29
C ALA A 182 40.63 9.71 39.44
N LEU A 183 39.33 9.57 39.16
CA LEU A 183 38.24 9.70 40.13
C LEU A 183 37.64 8.35 40.58
N ALA A 184 38.31 7.22 40.31
CA ALA A 184 37.85 5.88 40.70
C ALA A 184 37.35 5.75 42.15
N PRO A 185 37.97 6.40 43.18
CA PRO A 185 37.46 6.31 44.55
C PRO A 185 36.02 6.82 44.73
N VAL A 186 35.59 7.77 43.88
CA VAL A 186 34.24 8.34 43.92
C VAL A 186 33.36 7.67 42.87
N THR A 187 33.87 7.48 41.65
CA THR A 187 33.09 6.91 40.55
C THR A 187 32.79 5.43 40.77
N GLY A 188 33.68 4.67 41.41
CA GLY A 188 33.42 3.32 41.89
C GLY A 188 32.25 3.29 42.89
N LEU A 189 32.30 4.12 43.94
CA LEU A 189 31.23 4.19 44.93
C LEU A 189 29.88 4.58 44.33
N VAL A 190 29.86 5.58 43.44
CA VAL A 190 28.62 5.99 42.75
C VAL A 190 28.11 4.87 41.86
N ASN A 191 28.99 4.21 41.12
CA ASN A 191 28.64 3.11 40.23
C ASN A 191 28.19 1.84 41.00
N ASP A 192 28.61 1.65 42.24
CA ASP A 192 28.13 0.58 43.10
C ASP A 192 26.78 0.92 43.77
N LEU A 193 26.47 2.22 43.89
CA LEU A 193 25.23 2.71 44.52
C LEU A 193 24.05 2.77 43.53
N THR A 194 24.32 3.08 42.27
CA THR A 194 23.32 3.23 41.19
C THR A 194 23.27 2.01 40.32
#